data_AF-A0A4Q1F762-F1
#
_entry.id   AF-A0A4Q1F762-F1
#
_cell.length_a   1.000
_cell.length_b   1.000
_cell.length_c   1.000
_cell.angle_alpha   90.00
_cell.angle_beta   90.00
_cell.angle_gamma   90.00
#
_symmetry.space_group_name_H-M   'P 1'
#
loop_
_entity.id
_entity.type
_entity.pdbx_description
1 polymer ?
#
loop_
_entity_poly.entity_id
_entity_poly.type
_entity_poly.pdbx_seq_one_letter_code
_entity_poly.pdbx_strand_id
1 'polypeptide(L)'
;MTLYKWKNFADDSQYSTRTIEECELNFRDLPTEIDSIVKPFFKHYQTTEIPTFNKKLLVDLLALNHLDISLEQFITIGCALQVQWNSALTIYEDDDLVKDFDLEKESYEALFDVLEKFLFAENHKDLHSLSFKFLFSGITTVNNFFVLRDLYEAICLGYGINKENFEERKIEILSMTNRVKLSKLGEKIKTDYARALYDNIESKFSKDSDILRFIGAFFHIFQVPTNNSQTRELLYDDISGTLKSIDIKNFRHYLANRPSIFHV
;
A
#
# COMPACT_ATOMS: atom_id res chain seq x y z
N MET A 1 19.10 0.20 -19.53
CA MET A 1 18.06 -0.59 -18.86
C MET A 1 18.74 -1.62 -17.99
N THR A 2 18.22 -1.86 -16.80
CA THR A 2 18.92 -2.56 -15.70
C THR A 2 18.34 -3.96 -15.45
N LEU A 3 19.15 -4.81 -14.83
CA LEU A 3 18.74 -6.12 -14.30
C LEU A 3 17.92 -5.93 -13.01
N TYR A 4 16.75 -6.54 -12.92
CA TYR A 4 16.02 -6.66 -11.66
C TYR A 4 16.56 -7.85 -10.86
N LYS A 5 16.91 -7.61 -9.59
CA LYS A 5 17.33 -8.68 -8.67
C LYS A 5 16.13 -9.15 -7.87
N TRP A 6 15.87 -10.45 -7.91
CA TRP A 6 14.81 -11.06 -7.11
C TRP A 6 15.01 -10.76 -5.63
N LYS A 7 13.98 -10.26 -4.94
CA LYS A 7 14.05 -9.93 -3.51
C LYS A 7 13.46 -11.05 -2.66
N ASN A 8 14.13 -11.36 -1.55
CA ASN A 8 13.65 -12.28 -0.52
C ASN A 8 13.10 -11.47 0.67
N PHE A 9 11.98 -11.90 1.25
CA PHE A 9 11.32 -11.23 2.38
C PHE A 9 11.30 -12.06 3.66
N ALA A 10 11.87 -13.27 3.64
CA ALA A 10 11.92 -14.16 4.80
C ALA A 10 13.17 -13.92 5.68
N ASP A 11 14.28 -13.42 5.11
CA ASP A 11 15.49 -13.10 5.87
C ASP A 11 16.49 -12.33 4.97
N ASP A 12 17.28 -11.43 5.56
CA ASP A 12 18.44 -10.76 4.92
C ASP A 12 19.58 -11.74 4.58
N SER A 13 19.41 -13.04 4.89
CA SER A 13 20.31 -14.09 4.45
C SER A 13 20.10 -14.36 2.95
N GLN A 14 21.07 -13.88 2.18
CA GLN A 14 21.20 -14.15 0.75
C GLN A 14 21.03 -15.65 0.47
N TYR A 15 20.42 -15.97 -0.67
CA TYR A 15 20.48 -17.29 -1.28
C TYR A 15 21.95 -17.65 -1.59
N SER A 16 22.71 -18.06 -0.58
CA SER A 16 24.02 -18.67 -0.80
C SER A 16 23.90 -20.09 -1.37
N THR A 17 22.67 -20.62 -1.50
CA THR A 17 22.42 -22.04 -1.85
C THR A 17 21.42 -22.31 -2.98
N ARG A 18 20.71 -21.31 -3.53
CA ARG A 18 19.77 -21.55 -4.65
C ARG A 18 20.36 -21.07 -5.98
N THR A 19 20.33 -21.94 -6.98
CA THR A 19 20.66 -21.59 -8.37
C THR A 19 19.73 -20.46 -8.84
N ILE A 20 20.33 -19.39 -9.34
CA ILE A 20 19.64 -18.24 -9.92
C ILE A 20 19.79 -18.33 -11.43
N GLU A 21 18.71 -18.04 -12.14
CA GLU A 21 18.69 -17.92 -13.59
C GLU A 21 18.33 -16.49 -13.98
N GLU A 22 18.97 -15.99 -15.03
CA GLU A 22 18.52 -14.78 -15.70
C GLU A 22 17.42 -15.11 -16.72
N CYS A 23 16.40 -14.29 -16.77
CA CYS A 23 15.29 -14.39 -17.71
C CYS A 23 15.05 -13.04 -18.37
N GLU A 24 14.73 -13.06 -19.66
CA GLU A 24 14.25 -11.87 -20.36
C GLU A 24 12.81 -11.56 -19.93
N LEU A 25 12.51 -10.27 -19.77
CA LEU A 25 11.16 -9.80 -19.48
C LEU A 25 10.41 -9.57 -20.80
N ASN A 26 9.13 -9.95 -20.83
CA ASN A 26 8.28 -9.79 -21.99
C ASN A 26 7.10 -8.87 -21.67
N PHE A 27 7.03 -7.75 -22.40
CA PHE A 27 6.00 -6.72 -22.26
C PHE A 27 5.04 -6.67 -23.44
N ARG A 28 5.22 -7.54 -24.46
CA ARG A 28 4.39 -7.52 -25.66
C ARG A 28 3.03 -8.12 -25.34
N ASP A 29 1.99 -7.55 -25.95
CA ASP A 29 0.63 -8.09 -25.95
C ASP A 29 0.06 -8.40 -24.56
N LEU A 30 0.49 -7.64 -23.54
CA LEU A 30 -0.14 -7.70 -22.22
C LEU A 30 -1.55 -7.10 -22.31
N PRO A 31 -2.54 -7.69 -21.62
CA PRO A 31 -3.87 -7.09 -21.51
C PRO A 31 -3.81 -5.68 -20.92
N THR A 32 -4.70 -4.79 -21.37
CA THR A 32 -4.67 -3.34 -21.04
C THR A 32 -4.60 -3.08 -19.54
N GLU A 33 -5.38 -3.83 -18.75
CA GLU A 33 -5.44 -3.72 -17.30
C GLU A 33 -4.10 -4.07 -16.66
N ILE A 34 -3.43 -5.11 -17.16
CA ILE A 34 -2.12 -5.57 -16.71
C ILE A 34 -1.01 -4.62 -17.19
N ASP A 35 -1.05 -4.17 -18.45
CA ASP A 35 -0.09 -3.21 -18.99
C ASP A 35 -0.07 -1.95 -18.12
N SER A 36 -1.24 -1.42 -17.75
CA SER A 36 -1.35 -0.20 -16.96
C SER A 36 -0.60 -0.26 -15.63
N ILE A 37 -0.62 -1.40 -14.94
CA ILE A 37 0.01 -1.59 -13.64
C ILE A 37 1.48 -2.03 -13.75
N VAL A 38 1.89 -2.67 -14.85
CA VAL A 38 3.29 -3.10 -15.08
C VAL A 38 4.14 -1.99 -15.72
N LYS A 39 3.50 -0.99 -16.34
CA LYS A 39 4.14 0.16 -17.00
C LYS A 39 5.11 1.01 -16.15
N PRO A 40 5.12 0.98 -14.82
CA PRO A 40 6.23 1.62 -14.10
C PRO A 40 7.51 0.77 -14.16
N PHE A 41 7.37 -0.55 -14.05
CA PHE A 41 8.47 -1.51 -13.99
C PHE A 41 9.23 -1.62 -15.31
N PHE A 42 8.52 -1.67 -16.44
CA PHE A 42 9.12 -1.81 -17.78
C PHE A 42 10.06 -0.65 -18.19
N LYS A 43 9.95 0.53 -17.56
CA LYS A 43 10.80 1.70 -17.86
C LYS A 43 12.21 1.50 -17.34
N HIS A 44 12.37 0.57 -16.40
CA HIS A 44 13.59 0.43 -15.61
C HIS A 44 14.27 -0.91 -15.87
N TYR A 45 13.50 -1.97 -16.15
CA TYR A 45 14.03 -3.32 -16.24
C TYR A 45 13.75 -3.99 -17.59
N GLN A 46 14.72 -4.76 -18.07
CA GLN A 46 14.61 -5.60 -19.28
C GLN A 46 14.89 -7.08 -19.01
N THR A 47 15.65 -7.37 -17.96
CA THR A 47 15.97 -8.72 -17.52
C THR A 47 15.74 -8.83 -16.02
N THR A 48 15.55 -10.05 -15.54
CA THR A 48 15.44 -10.35 -14.11
C THR A 48 16.25 -11.59 -13.75
N GLU A 49 16.77 -11.60 -12.53
CA GLU A 49 17.16 -12.82 -11.85
C GLU A 49 15.91 -13.48 -11.25
N ILE A 50 15.82 -14.81 -11.28
CA ILE A 50 14.80 -15.59 -10.59
C ILE A 50 15.43 -16.88 -10.04
N PRO A 51 15.12 -17.30 -8.80
CA PRO A 51 15.53 -18.60 -8.32
C PRO A 51 14.93 -19.72 -9.19
N THR A 52 15.74 -20.70 -9.62
CA THR A 52 15.29 -21.83 -10.46
C THR A 52 14.09 -22.55 -9.87
N PHE A 53 14.05 -22.67 -8.53
CA PHE A 53 12.92 -23.24 -7.82
C PHE A 53 11.60 -22.48 -8.05
N ASN A 54 11.62 -21.16 -7.90
CA ASN A 54 10.45 -20.31 -8.14
C ASN A 54 10.02 -20.37 -9.61
N LYS A 55 10.99 -20.34 -10.54
CA LYS A 55 10.71 -20.50 -11.98
C LYS A 55 10.03 -21.84 -12.28
N LYS A 56 10.47 -22.94 -11.67
CA LYS A 56 9.81 -24.25 -11.79
C LYS A 56 8.37 -24.20 -11.30
N LEU A 57 8.09 -23.60 -10.14
CA LEU A 57 6.72 -23.44 -9.64
C LEU A 57 5.83 -22.63 -10.58
N LEU A 58 6.38 -21.60 -11.25
CA LEU A 58 5.65 -20.82 -12.25
C LEU A 58 5.30 -21.66 -13.49
N VAL A 59 6.26 -22.47 -13.97
CA VAL A 59 6.03 -23.39 -15.09
C VAL A 59 4.93 -24.39 -14.74
N ASP A 60 5.01 -25.00 -13.55
CA ASP A 60 4.01 -25.96 -13.08
C ASP A 60 2.63 -25.29 -12.94
N LEU A 61 2.57 -24.06 -12.42
CA LEU A 61 1.33 -23.30 -12.27
C LEU A 61 0.68 -22.95 -13.63
N LEU A 62 1.46 -22.54 -14.62
CA LEU A 62 0.95 -22.25 -15.97
C LEU A 62 0.47 -23.52 -16.68
N ALA A 63 1.23 -24.60 -16.57
CA ALA A 63 0.90 -25.89 -17.20
C ALA A 63 -0.42 -26.48 -16.68
N LEU A 64 -0.71 -26.32 -15.38
CA LEU A 64 -1.95 -26.83 -14.76
C LEU A 64 -3.22 -26.12 -15.23
N ASN A 65 -3.11 -24.87 -15.68
CA ASN A 65 -4.28 -24.00 -15.90
C ASN A 65 -4.47 -23.60 -17.37
N HIS A 66 -3.61 -24.08 -18.28
CA HIS A 66 -3.70 -23.86 -19.73
C HIS A 66 -3.95 -22.39 -20.12
N LEU A 67 -3.23 -21.48 -19.46
CA LEU A 67 -3.38 -20.04 -19.70
C LEU A 67 -2.62 -19.60 -20.94
N ASP A 68 -3.21 -18.67 -21.70
CA ASP A 68 -2.61 -18.05 -22.89
C ASP A 68 -1.64 -16.92 -22.50
N ILE A 69 -0.79 -17.15 -21.50
CA ILE A 69 0.24 -16.22 -21.05
C ILE A 69 1.60 -16.92 -21.10
N SER A 70 2.59 -16.27 -21.72
CA SER A 70 3.96 -16.79 -21.73
C SER A 70 4.58 -16.75 -20.33
N LEU A 71 5.54 -17.64 -20.08
CA LEU A 71 6.28 -17.66 -18.81
C LEU A 71 6.95 -16.31 -18.55
N GLU A 72 7.51 -15.69 -19.59
CA GLU A 72 8.21 -14.41 -19.52
C GLU A 72 7.25 -13.26 -19.15
N GLN A 73 6.05 -13.23 -19.72
CA GLN A 73 5.01 -12.27 -19.32
C GLN A 73 4.60 -12.50 -17.86
N PHE A 74 4.43 -13.77 -17.45
CA PHE A 74 4.03 -14.10 -16.08
C PHE A 74 5.10 -13.71 -15.06
N ILE A 75 6.39 -13.95 -15.37
CA ILE A 75 7.54 -13.46 -14.61
C ILE A 75 7.52 -11.93 -14.53
N THR A 76 7.27 -11.27 -15.66
CA THR A 76 7.25 -9.80 -15.74
C THR A 76 6.20 -9.18 -14.82
N ILE A 77 4.97 -9.72 -14.82
CA ILE A 77 3.88 -9.25 -13.95
C ILE A 77 4.27 -9.43 -12.48
N GLY A 78 4.84 -10.56 -12.12
CA GLY A 78 5.16 -10.87 -10.73
C GLY A 78 6.36 -10.08 -10.20
N CYS A 79 7.38 -9.85 -11.02
CA CYS A 79 8.49 -8.96 -10.68
C CYS A 79 8.00 -7.51 -10.51
N ALA A 80 7.09 -7.04 -11.38
CA ALA A 80 6.49 -5.72 -11.24
C ALA A 80 5.69 -5.58 -9.94
N LEU A 81 4.89 -6.59 -9.58
CA LEU A 81 4.21 -6.67 -8.29
C LEU A 81 5.21 -6.61 -7.14
N GLN A 82 6.25 -7.43 -7.18
CA GLN A 82 7.28 -7.51 -6.13
C GLN A 82 7.97 -6.16 -5.94
N VAL A 83 8.34 -5.46 -7.01
CA VAL A 83 8.96 -4.13 -6.95
C VAL A 83 8.06 -3.09 -6.33
N GLN A 84 6.80 -3.03 -6.77
CA GLN A 84 5.86 -2.02 -6.28
C GLN A 84 5.51 -2.25 -4.81
N TRP A 85 5.25 -3.50 -4.43
CA TRP A 85 5.01 -3.87 -3.05
C TRP A 85 6.22 -3.55 -2.15
N ASN A 86 7.44 -3.88 -2.60
CA ASN A 86 8.67 -3.50 -1.90
C ASN A 86 8.78 -1.99 -1.68
N SER A 87 8.49 -1.21 -2.73
CA SER A 87 8.57 0.24 -2.65
C SER A 87 7.56 0.81 -1.65
N ALA A 88 6.36 0.21 -1.58
CA ALA A 88 5.38 0.56 -0.56
C ALA A 88 5.86 0.22 0.86
N LEU A 89 6.56 -0.90 1.04
CA LEU A 89 7.13 -1.28 2.34
C LEU A 89 8.24 -0.34 2.82
N THR A 90 9.17 0.06 1.93
CA THR A 90 10.26 0.98 2.29
C THR A 90 9.74 2.34 2.72
N ILE A 91 8.58 2.79 2.21
CA ILE A 91 7.93 4.02 2.68
C ILE A 91 7.57 3.92 4.17
N TYR A 92 7.28 2.72 4.69
CA TYR A 92 6.92 2.50 6.09
C TYR A 92 8.12 2.40 7.05
N GLU A 93 9.36 2.56 6.58
CA GLU A 93 10.55 2.53 7.46
C GLU A 93 10.61 3.75 8.41
N ASP A 94 9.87 4.82 8.12
CA ASP A 94 9.64 5.97 9.01
C ASP A 94 8.14 6.05 9.40
N ASP A 95 7.74 5.19 10.34
CA ASP A 95 6.35 4.98 10.77
C ASP A 95 5.68 6.27 11.28
N ASP A 96 6.45 7.15 11.95
CA ASP A 96 5.92 8.40 12.49
C ASP A 96 5.57 9.42 11.38
N LEU A 97 6.43 9.58 10.36
CA LEU A 97 6.14 10.47 9.23
C LEU A 97 4.97 9.98 8.39
N VAL A 98 4.87 8.66 8.15
CA VAL A 98 3.75 8.07 7.40
C VAL A 98 2.45 8.28 8.17
N LYS A 99 2.48 8.08 9.48
CA LYS A 99 1.32 8.30 10.34
C LYS A 99 0.89 9.75 10.38
N ASP A 100 1.83 10.69 10.52
CA ASP A 100 1.52 12.12 10.50
C ASP A 100 0.98 12.55 9.14
N PHE A 101 1.53 12.04 8.04
CA PHE A 101 0.97 12.23 6.70
C PHE A 101 -0.45 11.69 6.63
N ASP A 102 -0.69 10.43 7.01
CA ASP A 102 -2.02 9.81 6.95
C ASP A 102 -3.06 10.50 7.83
N LEU A 103 -2.65 11.15 8.91
CA LEU A 103 -3.54 11.87 9.84
C LEU A 103 -3.62 13.38 9.57
N GLU A 104 -2.88 13.92 8.60
CA GLU A 104 -2.77 15.38 8.39
C GLU A 104 -4.16 16.02 8.22
N LYS A 105 -4.99 15.53 7.29
CA LYS A 105 -6.36 16.05 7.09
C LYS A 105 -7.21 15.97 8.37
N GLU A 106 -7.24 14.81 9.02
CA GLU A 106 -8.04 14.57 10.24
C GLU A 106 -7.58 15.49 11.40
N SER A 107 -6.27 15.76 11.46
CA SER A 107 -5.67 16.67 12.45
C SER A 107 -6.03 18.13 12.18
N TYR A 108 -6.04 18.55 10.91
CA TYR A 108 -6.51 19.89 10.52
C TYR A 108 -8.00 20.08 10.77
N GLU A 109 -8.84 19.09 10.48
CA GLU A 109 -10.27 19.14 10.78
C GLU A 109 -10.50 19.33 12.29
N ALA A 110 -9.82 18.54 13.13
CA ALA A 110 -9.89 18.68 14.58
C ALA A 110 -9.41 20.06 15.07
N LEU A 111 -8.35 20.61 14.45
CA LEU A 111 -7.88 21.96 14.76
C LEU A 111 -8.94 23.00 14.40
N PHE A 112 -9.52 22.94 13.19
CA PHE A 112 -10.52 23.90 12.75
C PHE A 112 -11.80 23.85 13.59
N ASP A 113 -12.22 22.67 14.04
CA ASP A 113 -13.37 22.53 14.96
C ASP A 113 -13.12 23.26 16.30
N VAL A 114 -11.88 23.29 16.77
CA VAL A 114 -11.50 24.05 17.98
C VAL A 114 -11.44 25.54 17.69
N LEU A 115 -10.86 25.94 16.55
CA LEU A 115 -10.76 27.36 16.17
C LEU A 115 -12.13 27.99 15.88
N GLU A 116 -13.07 27.23 15.31
CA GLU A 116 -14.45 27.67 15.08
C GLU A 116 -15.11 28.04 16.42
N LYS A 117 -15.05 27.12 17.39
CA LYS A 117 -15.58 27.34 18.74
C LYS A 117 -14.91 28.55 19.39
N PHE A 118 -13.60 28.71 19.22
CA PHE A 118 -12.87 29.85 19.74
C PHE A 118 -13.35 31.18 19.12
N LEU A 119 -13.38 31.25 17.78
CA LEU A 119 -13.71 32.47 17.05
C LEU A 119 -15.14 32.91 17.32
N PHE A 120 -16.11 32.00 17.23
CA PHE A 120 -17.53 32.33 17.32
C PHE A 120 -18.09 32.35 18.75
N ALA A 121 -17.28 32.06 19.77
CA ALA A 121 -17.71 32.16 21.16
C ALA A 121 -18.11 33.61 21.54
N GLU A 122 -19.25 33.76 22.20
CA GLU A 122 -19.66 35.04 22.81
C GLU A 122 -18.78 35.37 24.03
N ASN A 123 -18.29 34.34 24.72
CA ASN A 123 -17.28 34.46 25.75
C ASN A 123 -16.37 33.23 25.74
N HIS A 124 -15.07 33.43 25.93
CA HIS A 124 -14.08 32.36 25.81
C HIS A 124 -13.92 31.51 27.10
N LYS A 125 -14.93 31.47 27.97
CA LYS A 125 -14.82 30.78 29.29
C LYS A 125 -14.66 29.26 29.17
N ASP A 126 -15.07 28.69 28.04
CA ASP A 126 -15.01 27.25 27.78
C ASP A 126 -13.64 26.78 27.21
N LEU A 127 -12.67 27.69 27.07
CA LEU A 127 -11.28 27.34 26.79
C LEU A 127 -10.61 26.77 28.06
N HIS A 128 -10.78 25.46 28.28
CA HIS A 128 -10.32 24.81 29.51
C HIS A 128 -8.79 24.65 29.57
N SER A 129 -8.17 24.12 28.51
CA SER A 129 -6.73 23.84 28.48
C SER A 129 -6.23 23.43 27.09
N LEU A 130 -4.92 23.56 26.88
CA LEU A 130 -4.18 23.00 25.74
C LEU A 130 -3.06 22.11 26.27
N SER A 131 -2.94 20.89 25.74
CA SER A 131 -1.92 19.92 26.16
C SER A 131 -0.92 19.65 25.05
N PHE A 132 0.36 19.76 25.39
CA PHE A 132 1.48 19.41 24.53
C PHE A 132 2.07 18.08 24.97
N LYS A 133 2.06 17.10 24.08
CA LYS A 133 2.69 15.81 24.31
C LYS A 133 4.08 15.82 23.66
N PHE A 134 5.10 15.65 24.47
CA PHE A 134 6.47 15.55 23.99
C PHE A 134 6.92 14.08 23.99
N LEU A 135 7.72 13.71 22.99
CA LEU A 135 8.25 12.34 22.85
C LEU A 135 9.01 11.87 24.10
N PHE A 136 9.72 12.78 24.79
CA PHE A 136 10.65 12.42 25.87
C PHE A 136 10.32 13.00 27.24
N SER A 137 9.32 13.88 27.36
CA SER A 137 9.05 14.63 28.60
C SER A 137 7.59 14.65 29.04
N GLY A 138 6.80 13.66 28.61
CA GLY A 138 5.41 13.51 29.04
C GLY A 138 4.48 14.57 28.46
N ILE A 139 3.32 14.76 29.11
CA ILE A 139 2.30 15.74 28.69
C ILE A 139 2.42 16.98 29.57
N THR A 140 2.60 18.14 28.95
CA THR A 140 2.54 19.45 29.63
C THR A 140 1.23 20.14 29.26
N THR A 141 0.48 20.58 30.26
CA THR A 141 -0.83 21.23 30.06
C THR A 141 -0.78 22.70 30.44
N VAL A 142 -1.26 23.57 29.55
CA VAL A 142 -1.48 25.00 29.78
C VAL A 142 -2.97 25.22 30.02
N ASN A 143 -3.35 25.86 31.12
CA ASN A 143 -4.75 26.13 31.48
C ASN A 143 -5.00 27.60 31.90
N ASN A 144 -4.02 28.48 31.73
CA ASN A 144 -4.19 29.91 31.99
C ASN A 144 -4.96 30.56 30.84
N PHE A 145 -6.09 31.21 31.16
CA PHE A 145 -6.97 31.84 30.17
C PHE A 145 -6.26 32.81 29.23
N PHE A 146 -5.42 33.71 29.75
CA PHE A 146 -4.74 34.72 28.93
C PHE A 146 -3.75 34.07 27.96
N VAL A 147 -2.97 33.09 28.45
CA VAL A 147 -2.03 32.34 27.61
C VAL A 147 -2.77 31.54 26.54
N LEU A 148 -3.88 30.88 26.90
CA LEU A 148 -4.69 30.14 25.93
C LEU A 148 -5.21 31.04 24.82
N ARG A 149 -5.77 32.20 25.17
CA ARG A 149 -6.25 33.16 24.18
C ARG A 149 -5.14 33.59 23.23
N ASP A 150 -3.98 33.96 23.77
CA ASP A 150 -2.84 34.40 22.95
C ASP A 150 -2.36 33.28 22.00
N LEU A 151 -2.37 32.01 22.46
CA LEU A 151 -2.04 30.86 21.62
C LEU A 151 -3.05 30.66 20.48
N TYR A 152 -4.34 30.71 20.75
CA TYR A 152 -5.36 30.57 19.71
C TYR A 152 -5.36 31.73 18.71
N GLU A 153 -5.18 32.97 19.19
CA GLU A 153 -5.01 34.14 18.32
C GLU A 153 -3.78 34.00 17.42
N ALA A 154 -2.66 33.52 17.96
CA ALA A 154 -1.46 33.26 17.17
C ALA A 154 -1.66 32.18 16.11
N ILE A 155 -2.41 31.11 16.42
CA ILE A 155 -2.76 30.07 15.45
C ILE A 155 -3.65 30.64 14.34
N CYS A 156 -4.70 31.38 14.70
CA CYS A 156 -5.58 32.04 13.73
C CYS A 156 -4.79 32.97 12.81
N LEU A 157 -3.88 33.77 13.36
CA LEU A 157 -3.00 34.65 12.60
C LEU A 157 -2.10 33.85 11.64
N GLY A 158 -1.50 32.75 12.12
CA GLY A 158 -0.63 31.89 11.32
C GLY A 158 -1.31 31.29 10.09
N TYR A 159 -2.60 30.98 10.18
CA TYR A 159 -3.40 30.46 9.05
C TYR A 159 -4.15 31.54 8.25
N GLY A 160 -4.09 32.80 8.71
CA GLY A 160 -4.84 33.91 8.11
C GLY A 160 -6.34 33.80 8.30
N ILE A 161 -6.79 33.28 9.44
CA ILE A 161 -8.19 32.98 9.74
C ILE A 161 -8.79 34.03 10.68
N ASN A 162 -10.01 34.49 10.37
CA ASN A 162 -10.87 35.32 11.20
C ASN A 162 -12.34 34.88 11.05
N LYS A 163 -13.27 35.57 11.72
CA LYS A 163 -14.71 35.23 11.67
C LYS A 163 -15.28 35.34 10.27
N GLU A 164 -14.81 36.31 9.50
CA GLU A 164 -15.36 36.65 8.19
C GLU A 164 -14.93 35.65 7.11
N ASN A 165 -13.73 35.07 7.22
CA ASN A 165 -13.15 34.19 6.21
C ASN A 165 -13.00 32.73 6.64
N PHE A 166 -13.49 32.36 7.84
CA PHE A 166 -13.27 31.04 8.43
C PHE A 166 -13.63 29.89 7.48
N GLU A 167 -14.85 29.88 6.94
CA GLU A 167 -15.32 28.79 6.08
C GLU A 167 -14.51 28.68 4.79
N GLU A 168 -14.18 29.81 4.16
CA GLU A 168 -13.39 29.83 2.93
C GLU A 168 -11.98 29.29 3.17
N ARG A 169 -11.31 29.77 4.22
CA ARG A 169 -9.94 29.34 4.56
C ARG A 169 -9.88 27.89 5.02
N LYS A 170 -10.89 27.41 5.77
CA LYS A 170 -11.03 26.00 6.15
C LYS A 170 -11.06 25.11 4.91
N ILE A 171 -11.93 25.44 3.95
CA ILE A 171 -12.05 24.68 2.69
C ILE A 171 -10.74 24.71 1.90
N GLU A 172 -10.11 25.88 1.78
CA GLU A 172 -8.85 26.04 1.05
C GLU A 172 -7.74 25.16 1.65
N ILE A 173 -7.49 25.26 2.95
CA ILE A 173 -6.42 24.52 3.62
C ILE A 173 -6.68 23.01 3.55
N LEU A 174 -7.91 22.55 3.85
CA LEU A 174 -8.27 21.13 3.75
C LEU A 174 -8.18 20.61 2.31
N SER A 175 -8.34 21.47 1.30
CA SER A 175 -8.17 21.04 -0.10
C SER A 175 -6.70 20.77 -0.48
N MET A 176 -5.77 21.34 0.28
CA MET A 176 -4.32 21.25 0.10
C MET A 176 -3.66 20.15 0.93
N THR A 177 -4.35 19.60 1.93
CA THR A 177 -3.84 18.47 2.72
C THR A 177 -3.69 17.23 1.85
N ASN A 178 -2.94 16.25 2.34
CA ASN A 178 -2.83 14.96 1.70
C ASN A 178 -4.22 14.37 1.37
N ARG A 179 -4.33 13.83 0.17
CA ARG A 179 -5.54 13.12 -0.27
C ARG A 179 -5.38 11.61 -0.21
N VAL A 180 -4.20 11.13 0.16
CA VAL A 180 -3.80 9.73 0.07
C VAL A 180 -3.41 9.20 1.45
N LYS A 181 -3.88 7.99 1.79
CA LYS A 181 -3.45 7.17 2.93
C LYS A 181 -2.34 6.23 2.47
N LEU A 182 -1.11 6.57 2.77
CA LEU A 182 0.09 5.79 2.43
C LEU A 182 0.09 4.43 3.12
N SER A 183 -0.44 4.31 4.35
CA SER A 183 -0.60 3.02 5.04
C SER A 183 -1.40 1.98 4.24
N LYS A 184 -2.25 2.42 3.29
CA LYS A 184 -3.07 1.54 2.45
C LYS A 184 -2.44 1.21 1.10
N LEU A 185 -1.30 1.83 0.75
CA LEU A 185 -0.69 1.70 -0.57
C LEU A 185 -0.31 0.25 -0.90
N GLY A 186 0.30 -0.48 0.05
CA GLY A 186 0.61 -1.89 -0.14
C GLY A 186 -0.64 -2.70 -0.49
N GLU A 187 -1.69 -2.62 0.33
CA GLU A 187 -2.93 -3.38 0.09
C GLU A 187 -3.60 -3.00 -1.23
N LYS A 188 -3.49 -1.73 -1.64
CA LYS A 188 -3.97 -1.27 -2.95
C LYS A 188 -3.23 -1.94 -4.09
N ILE A 189 -1.90 -2.02 -4.03
CA ILE A 189 -1.07 -2.70 -5.03
C ILE A 189 -1.50 -4.17 -5.14
N LYS A 190 -1.61 -4.87 -4.01
CA LYS A 190 -2.06 -6.27 -3.99
C LYS A 190 -3.44 -6.44 -4.62
N THR A 191 -4.37 -5.54 -4.27
CA THR A 191 -5.72 -5.56 -4.82
C THR A 191 -5.75 -5.32 -6.33
N ASP A 192 -4.98 -4.35 -6.84
CA ASP A 192 -4.93 -4.03 -8.26
C ASP A 192 -4.39 -5.20 -9.09
N TYR A 193 -3.30 -5.81 -8.65
CA TYR A 193 -2.75 -6.99 -9.32
C TYR A 193 -3.67 -8.20 -9.22
N ALA A 194 -4.30 -8.46 -8.06
CA ALA A 194 -5.23 -9.57 -7.91
C ALA A 194 -6.43 -9.43 -8.86
N ARG A 195 -6.99 -8.21 -8.99
CA ARG A 195 -8.10 -7.93 -9.91
C ARG A 195 -7.68 -8.02 -11.37
N ALA A 196 -6.57 -7.39 -11.74
CA ALA A 196 -6.07 -7.43 -13.10
C ALA A 196 -5.80 -8.88 -13.56
N LEU A 197 -5.26 -9.72 -12.67
CA LEU A 197 -5.11 -11.15 -12.95
C LEU A 197 -6.46 -11.85 -13.06
N TYR A 198 -7.36 -11.63 -12.10
CA TYR A 198 -8.70 -12.24 -12.07
C TYR A 198 -9.47 -11.97 -13.37
N ASP A 199 -9.60 -10.70 -13.76
CA ASP A 199 -10.36 -10.27 -14.93
C ASP A 199 -9.81 -10.87 -16.23
N ASN A 200 -8.51 -11.19 -16.26
CA ASN A 200 -7.84 -11.77 -17.44
C ASN A 200 -7.88 -13.29 -17.51
N ILE A 201 -8.04 -13.98 -16.38
CA ILE A 201 -7.98 -15.44 -16.35
C ILE A 201 -9.32 -16.08 -16.00
N GLU A 202 -10.31 -15.34 -15.50
CA GLU A 202 -11.55 -15.93 -14.97
C GLU A 202 -12.25 -16.87 -15.95
N SER A 203 -12.29 -16.50 -17.24
CA SER A 203 -12.92 -17.28 -18.31
C SER A 203 -12.27 -18.65 -18.56
N LYS A 204 -11.05 -18.87 -18.04
CA LYS A 204 -10.28 -20.11 -18.17
C LYS A 204 -10.56 -21.10 -17.03
N PHE A 205 -11.31 -20.70 -16.01
CA PHE A 205 -11.60 -21.53 -14.85
C PHE A 205 -13.10 -21.83 -14.75
N SER A 206 -13.42 -23.00 -14.20
CA SER A 206 -14.81 -23.41 -13.93
C SER A 206 -15.29 -23.07 -12.52
N LYS A 207 -14.37 -22.72 -11.61
CA LYS A 207 -14.65 -22.45 -10.19
C LYS A 207 -13.86 -21.25 -9.70
N ASP A 208 -14.55 -20.30 -9.07
CA ASP A 208 -13.94 -19.14 -8.42
C ASP A 208 -12.84 -19.53 -7.43
N SER A 209 -13.03 -20.61 -6.68
CA SER A 209 -12.02 -21.08 -5.70
C SER A 209 -10.68 -21.40 -6.35
N ASP A 210 -10.68 -21.86 -7.59
CA ASP A 210 -9.46 -22.28 -8.28
C ASP A 210 -8.75 -21.06 -8.89
N ILE A 211 -9.52 -20.06 -9.36
CA ILE A 211 -8.98 -18.74 -9.74
C ILE A 211 -8.28 -18.11 -8.53
N LEU A 212 -8.94 -18.11 -7.37
CA LEU A 212 -8.40 -17.49 -6.16
C LEU A 212 -7.15 -18.21 -5.64
N ARG A 213 -7.10 -19.54 -5.76
CA ARG A 213 -5.89 -20.32 -5.48
C ARG A 213 -4.77 -20.01 -6.46
N PHE A 214 -5.08 -19.86 -7.74
CA PHE A 214 -4.10 -19.48 -8.75
C PHE A 214 -3.46 -18.13 -8.43
N ILE A 215 -4.29 -17.09 -8.18
CA ILE A 215 -3.81 -15.75 -7.83
C ILE A 215 -3.01 -15.80 -6.52
N GLY A 216 -3.46 -16.56 -5.52
CA GLY A 216 -2.70 -16.73 -4.28
C GLY A 216 -1.36 -17.41 -4.45
N ALA A 217 -1.30 -18.48 -5.23
CA ALA A 217 -0.06 -19.18 -5.52
C ALA A 217 0.91 -18.27 -6.29
N PHE A 218 0.41 -17.45 -7.22
CA PHE A 218 1.21 -16.43 -7.87
C PHE A 218 1.85 -15.47 -6.85
N PHE A 219 1.06 -14.86 -5.96
CA PHE A 219 1.58 -13.95 -4.94
C PHE A 219 2.63 -14.64 -4.04
N HIS A 220 2.37 -15.87 -3.61
CA HIS A 220 3.28 -16.65 -2.78
C HIS A 220 4.60 -16.98 -3.50
N ILE A 221 4.53 -17.33 -4.79
CA ILE A 221 5.72 -17.59 -5.60
C ILE A 221 6.61 -16.35 -5.70
N PHE A 222 6.03 -15.16 -5.85
CA PHE A 222 6.75 -13.88 -5.83
C PHE A 222 7.03 -13.35 -4.41
N GLN A 223 6.76 -14.14 -3.38
CA GLN A 223 6.99 -13.82 -1.97
C GLN A 223 6.27 -12.54 -1.51
N VAL A 224 5.12 -12.23 -2.12
CA VAL A 224 4.28 -11.10 -1.75
C VAL A 224 3.25 -11.59 -0.74
N PRO A 225 3.25 -11.09 0.51
CA PRO A 225 2.36 -11.59 1.55
C PRO A 225 0.92 -11.24 1.25
N THR A 226 0.07 -12.25 1.33
CA THR A 226 -1.35 -12.10 1.08
C THR A 226 -2.08 -11.61 2.33
N ASN A 227 -1.53 -11.84 3.53
CA ASN A 227 -2.10 -11.37 4.80
C ASN A 227 -1.12 -10.43 5.53
N ASN A 228 -1.59 -9.68 6.52
CA ASN A 228 -0.76 -8.78 7.35
C ASN A 228 0.23 -9.49 8.30
N SER A 229 0.24 -10.83 8.34
CA SER A 229 1.17 -11.60 9.16
C SER A 229 2.51 -11.73 8.46
N GLN A 230 3.59 -11.32 9.13
CA GLN A 230 4.96 -11.38 8.65
C GLN A 230 5.32 -12.74 8.02
N THR A 231 5.98 -12.61 6.88
CA THR A 231 6.63 -13.58 6.00
C THR A 231 7.47 -14.62 6.72
N ARG A 232 6.86 -15.73 7.14
CA ARG A 232 7.58 -16.99 7.31
C ARG A 232 7.19 -17.90 6.16
N GLU A 233 8.12 -18.03 5.21
CA GLU A 233 8.12 -18.91 4.04
C GLU A 233 6.75 -19.26 3.45
N LEU A 234 6.32 -18.48 2.46
CA LEU A 234 5.10 -18.74 1.67
C LEU A 234 5.29 -19.84 0.62
N LEU A 235 6.49 -20.43 0.55
CA LEU A 235 6.88 -21.37 -0.50
C LEU A 235 6.89 -22.80 0.03
N TYR A 236 6.17 -23.67 -0.65
CA TYR A 236 6.12 -25.11 -0.41
C TYR A 236 6.95 -25.83 -1.48
N ASP A 237 7.40 -27.05 -1.20
CA ASP A 237 8.29 -27.84 -2.08
C ASP A 237 7.70 -28.11 -3.48
N ASP A 238 6.38 -28.05 -3.63
CA ASP A 238 5.66 -28.26 -4.89
C ASP A 238 4.42 -27.35 -5.03
N ILE A 239 3.96 -27.22 -6.27
CA ILE A 239 2.83 -26.35 -6.61
C ILE A 239 1.50 -26.79 -5.97
N SER A 240 1.32 -28.09 -5.71
CA SER A 240 0.11 -28.60 -5.07
C SER A 240 0.05 -28.18 -3.60
N GLY A 241 1.19 -28.20 -2.92
CA GLY A 241 1.36 -27.64 -1.57
C GLY A 241 1.05 -26.15 -1.54
N THR A 242 1.61 -25.38 -2.48
CA THR A 242 1.34 -23.94 -2.60
C THR A 242 -0.14 -23.65 -2.85
N LEU A 243 -0.81 -24.37 -3.76
CA LEU A 243 -2.22 -24.16 -4.04
C LEU A 243 -3.13 -24.49 -2.83
N LYS A 244 -2.76 -25.48 -2.02
CA LYS A 244 -3.52 -25.90 -0.83
C LYS A 244 -3.39 -24.92 0.33
N SER A 245 -2.29 -24.18 0.42
CA SER A 245 -2.04 -23.22 1.50
C SER A 245 -2.78 -21.90 1.35
N ILE A 246 -3.31 -21.61 0.15
CA ILE A 246 -3.95 -20.33 -0.13
C ILE A 246 -5.23 -20.15 0.67
N ASP A 247 -5.26 -19.09 1.48
CA ASP A 247 -6.47 -18.61 2.13
C ASP A 247 -7.37 -17.87 1.13
N ILE A 248 -8.30 -18.63 0.53
CA ILE A 248 -9.30 -18.14 -0.42
C ILE A 248 -10.13 -16.99 0.16
N LYS A 249 -10.39 -16.96 1.48
CA LYS A 249 -11.26 -15.92 2.08
C LYS A 249 -10.61 -14.55 1.95
N ASN A 250 -9.30 -14.48 2.12
CA ASN A 250 -8.57 -13.23 2.00
C ASN A 250 -8.58 -12.70 0.57
N PHE A 251 -8.40 -13.56 -0.44
CA PHE A 251 -8.47 -13.13 -1.83
C PHE A 251 -9.86 -12.70 -2.29
N ARG A 252 -10.93 -13.29 -1.74
CA ARG A 252 -12.29 -12.76 -1.96
C ARG A 252 -12.41 -11.32 -1.50
N HIS A 253 -11.73 -10.94 -0.42
CA HIS A 253 -11.72 -9.55 0.06
C HIS A 253 -11.09 -8.60 -0.97
N TYR A 254 -9.98 -8.99 -1.61
CA TYR A 254 -9.34 -8.18 -2.67
C TYR A 254 -10.21 -7.97 -3.91
N LEU A 255 -11.02 -8.96 -4.27
CA LEU A 255 -11.93 -8.79 -5.41
C LEU A 255 -13.17 -7.96 -5.06
N ALA A 256 -13.73 -8.18 -3.87
CA ALA A 256 -14.96 -7.54 -3.42
C ALA A 256 -14.76 -6.09 -2.96
N ASN A 257 -13.66 -5.79 -2.26
CA ASN A 257 -13.44 -4.48 -1.66
C ASN A 257 -12.38 -3.71 -2.44
N ARG A 258 -12.70 -2.47 -2.80
CA ARG A 258 -11.72 -1.53 -3.36
C ARG A 258 -11.16 -0.72 -2.20
N PRO A 259 -9.97 -1.03 -1.67
CA PRO A 259 -9.34 -0.14 -0.70
C PRO A 259 -9.16 1.22 -1.37
N SER A 260 -9.90 2.21 -0.88
CA SER A 260 -9.63 3.60 -1.24
C SER A 260 -8.35 3.98 -0.51
N ILE A 261 -7.32 4.28 -1.29
CA ILE A 261 -6.17 5.04 -0.79
C ILE A 261 -6.54 6.50 -0.62
N PHE A 262 -7.68 6.96 -1.14
CA PHE A 262 -8.12 8.32 -0.94
C PHE A 262 -8.85 8.49 0.38
N HIS A 263 -8.58 9.61 1.06
CA HIS A 263 -9.42 10.10 2.13
C HIS A 263 -10.85 10.31 1.60
N VAL A 264 -11.83 9.70 2.28
CA VAL A 264 -13.26 9.93 2.03
C VAL A 264 -13.69 11.19 2.74
#